data_AF-A0A150WLY5-F1
#
_entry.id   AF-A0A150WLY5-F1
#
_cell.length_a   1.000
_cell.length_b   1.000
_cell.length_c   1.000
_cell.angle_alpha   90.00
_cell.angle_beta   90.00
_cell.angle_gamma   90.00
#
_symmetry.space_group_name_H-M   'P 1'
#
loop_
_entity.id
_entity.type
_entity.pdbx_description
1 polymer ?
#
loop_
_entity_poly.entity_id
_entity_poly.type
_entity_poly.pdbx_seq_one_letter_code
_entity_poly.pdbx_strand_id
1 'polypeptide(L)'
;MKKEYDLKKLTKRPNPVKADKEAAKTPISIRIDGGELAEIRTEAERMGIPYQTLISSILHRYVSGELIDRSAPELKKIFKGVS
;
A
#
# COMPACT_ATOMS: atom_id res chain seq x y z
N MET A 1 10.56 -5.69 -52.41
CA MET A 1 10.98 -5.16 -51.09
C MET A 1 10.19 -5.83 -49.97
N LYS A 2 10.73 -6.91 -49.42
CA LYS A 2 10.47 -7.36 -48.05
C LYS A 2 11.82 -7.90 -47.58
N LYS A 3 12.57 -7.09 -46.83
CA LYS A 3 13.76 -7.59 -46.17
C LYS A 3 13.25 -8.52 -45.08
N GLU A 4 13.59 -9.79 -45.20
CA GLU A 4 13.36 -10.82 -44.18
C GLU A 4 13.67 -10.20 -42.81
N TYR A 5 12.67 -10.07 -41.95
CA TYR A 5 12.94 -9.73 -40.55
C TYR A 5 13.56 -10.97 -39.93
N ASP A 6 14.86 -10.89 -39.65
CA ASP A 6 15.60 -11.97 -38.99
C ASP A 6 15.21 -12.01 -37.51
N LEU A 7 14.08 -12.68 -37.23
CA LEU A 7 13.47 -12.81 -35.90
C LEU A 7 14.43 -13.41 -34.87
N LYS A 8 15.50 -14.08 -35.30
CA LYS A 8 16.56 -14.63 -34.44
C LYS A 8 17.45 -13.55 -33.82
N LYS A 9 17.41 -12.30 -34.31
CA LYS A 9 18.16 -11.16 -33.76
C LYS A 9 17.41 -10.37 -32.69
N LEU A 10 16.14 -10.71 -32.40
CA LEU A 10 15.44 -10.23 -31.21
C LEU A 10 15.96 -10.99 -29.98
N THR A 11 17.20 -10.71 -29.58
CA THR A 11 17.75 -11.21 -28.32
C THR A 11 17.00 -10.57 -27.16
N LYS A 12 16.68 -11.38 -26.14
CA LYS A 12 16.09 -10.89 -24.88
C LYS A 12 16.96 -9.74 -24.35
N ARG A 13 16.29 -8.66 -23.92
CA ARG A 13 16.95 -7.49 -23.32
C ARG A 13 17.98 -7.98 -22.28
N PRO A 14 19.26 -7.56 -22.39
CA PRO A 14 20.37 -8.12 -21.61
C PRO A 14 20.28 -7.86 -20.10
N ASN A 15 19.35 -7.00 -19.69
CA ASN A 15 19.04 -6.78 -18.28
C ASN A 15 17.51 -6.80 -18.16
N PRO A 16 16.89 -7.84 -17.56
CA PRO A 16 15.50 -7.70 -17.12
C PRO A 16 15.48 -6.47 -16.20
N VAL A 17 14.51 -5.58 -16.37
CA VAL A 17 14.33 -4.47 -15.44
C VAL A 17 14.28 -5.12 -14.06
N LYS A 18 15.28 -4.85 -13.22
CA LYS A 18 15.25 -5.23 -11.82
C LYS A 18 14.13 -4.37 -11.25
N ALA A 19 12.89 -4.84 -11.32
CA ALA A 19 11.85 -4.28 -10.50
C ALA A 19 12.42 -4.37 -9.10
N ASP A 20 12.73 -3.22 -8.50
CA ASP A 20 13.24 -3.16 -7.13
C ASP A 20 12.34 -4.08 -6.31
N LYS A 21 12.93 -5.07 -5.62
CA LYS A 21 12.15 -6.09 -4.90
C LYS A 21 11.15 -5.45 -3.92
N GLU A 22 11.45 -4.22 -3.50
CA GLU A 22 10.66 -3.36 -2.62
C GLU A 22 9.39 -2.78 -3.29
N ALA A 23 9.39 -2.62 -4.62
CA ALA A 23 8.22 -2.14 -5.36
C ALA A 23 7.19 -3.26 -5.67
N ALA A 24 7.55 -4.52 -5.42
CA ALA A 24 6.66 -5.65 -5.62
C ALA A 24 5.65 -5.74 -4.47
N LYS A 25 4.34 -5.78 -4.80
CA LYS A 25 3.28 -5.99 -3.82
C LYS A 25 3.40 -7.38 -3.20
N THR A 26 3.57 -7.46 -1.89
CA THR A 26 3.60 -8.72 -1.14
C THR A 26 2.25 -8.95 -0.46
N PRO A 27 1.54 -10.07 -0.74
CA PRO A 27 0.30 -10.37 -0.04
C PRO A 27 0.58 -10.75 1.41
N ILE A 28 -0.21 -10.22 2.33
CA ILE A 28 -0.12 -10.51 3.77
C ILE A 28 -1.49 -10.98 4.28
N SER A 29 -1.50 -12.03 5.12
CA SER A 29 -2.71 -12.47 5.84
C SER A 29 -2.70 -11.87 7.23
N ILE A 30 -3.76 -11.16 7.59
CA ILE A 30 -3.94 -10.51 8.89
C ILE A 30 -5.27 -10.98 9.47
N ARG A 31 -5.30 -11.31 10.77
CA ARG A 31 -6.55 -11.52 11.50
C ARG A 31 -6.96 -10.20 12.12
N ILE A 32 -8.22 -9.83 11.94
CA ILE A 32 -8.84 -8.62 12.45
C ILE A 32 -10.17 -8.98 13.10
N ASP A 33 -10.61 -8.17 14.05
CA ASP A 33 -11.93 -8.35 14.64
C ASP A 33 -13.03 -8.13 13.59
N GLY A 34 -14.14 -8.86 13.73
CA GLY A 34 -15.26 -8.78 12.81
C GLY A 34 -15.96 -7.42 12.84
N GLY A 35 -16.04 -6.78 14.01
CA GLY A 35 -16.59 -5.44 14.18
C GLY A 35 -15.75 -4.39 13.49
N GLU A 36 -14.43 -4.40 13.72
CA GLU A 36 -13.50 -3.47 13.07
C GLU A 36 -13.54 -3.61 11.54
N LEU A 37 -13.61 -4.85 11.02
CA LEU A 37 -13.76 -5.09 9.58
C LEU A 37 -15.06 -4.50 9.02
N ALA A 38 -16.15 -4.58 9.78
CA ALA A 38 -17.43 -4.01 9.35
C ALA A 38 -17.35 -2.49 9.25
N GLU A 39 -16.77 -1.82 10.24
CA GLU A 39 -16.59 -0.35 10.24
C GLU A 39 -15.71 0.11 9.08
N ILE A 40 -14.57 -0.57 8.85
CA ILE A 40 -13.68 -0.27 7.73
C ILE A 40 -14.40 -0.46 6.39
N ARG A 41 -15.24 -1.49 6.26
CA ARG A 41 -16.03 -1.72 5.05
C ARG A 41 -17.00 -0.58 4.81
N THR A 42 -17.77 -0.18 5.82
CA THR A 42 -18.72 0.94 5.72
C THR A 42 -18.02 2.23 5.31
N GLU A 43 -16.86 2.51 5.89
CA GLU A 43 -16.10 3.73 5.60
C GLU A 43 -15.46 3.68 4.20
N ALA A 44 -15.03 2.52 3.74
CA ALA A 44 -14.54 2.30 2.38
C ALA A 44 -15.66 2.47 1.34
N GLU A 45 -16.85 1.95 1.62
CA GLU A 45 -18.05 2.14 0.79
C GLU A 45 -18.43 3.62 0.70
N ARG A 46 -18.37 4.35 1.82
CA ARG A 46 -18.61 5.79 1.86
C ARG A 46 -17.63 6.57 0.98
N MET A 47 -16.37 6.15 0.93
CA MET A 47 -15.34 6.72 0.06
C MET A 47 -15.35 6.19 -1.38
N GLY A 48 -16.19 5.18 -1.68
CA GLY A 48 -16.24 4.55 -3.00
C GLY A 48 -14.99 3.75 -3.38
N ILE A 49 -14.24 3.27 -2.39
CA ILE A 49 -13.00 2.50 -2.59
C ILE A 49 -13.12 1.10 -1.97
N PRO A 50 -12.34 0.10 -2.46
CA PRO A 50 -12.29 -1.20 -1.81
C PRO A 50 -11.72 -1.11 -0.38
N TYR A 51 -12.28 -1.87 0.57
CA TYR A 51 -11.80 -1.87 1.96
C TYR A 51 -10.32 -2.28 2.08
N GLN A 52 -9.81 -3.15 1.21
CA GLN A 52 -8.38 -3.50 1.20
C GLN A 52 -7.51 -2.31 0.80
N THR A 53 -8.00 -1.46 -0.12
CA THR A 53 -7.32 -0.23 -0.53
C THR A 53 -7.30 0.78 0.60
N LEU A 54 -8.41 0.91 1.33
CA LEU A 54 -8.47 1.78 2.52
C LEU A 54 -7.46 1.33 3.58
N ILE A 55 -7.43 0.03 3.91
CA ILE A 55 -6.45 -0.55 4.85
C ILE A 55 -5.02 -0.26 4.38
N SER A 56 -4.74 -0.45 3.08
CA SER A 56 -3.41 -0.19 2.53
C SER A 56 -3.01 1.28 2.62
N SER A 57 -3.96 2.19 2.37
CA SER A 57 -3.74 3.64 2.49
C SER A 57 -3.45 4.05 3.92
N ILE A 58 -4.19 3.50 4.90
CA ILE A 58 -3.97 3.76 6.32
C ILE A 58 -2.57 3.31 6.74
N LEU A 59 -2.17 2.09 6.37
CA LEU A 59 -0.82 1.57 6.66
C LEU A 59 0.26 2.45 6.02
N HIS A 60 0.07 2.88 4.77
CA HIS A 60 1.02 3.76 4.10
C HIS A 60 1.15 5.11 4.81
N ARG A 61 0.02 5.75 5.14
CA ARG A 61 0.00 7.04 5.84
C ARG A 61 0.57 6.95 7.25
N TYR A 62 0.39 5.81 7.92
CA TYR A 62 1.01 5.53 9.21
C TYR A 62 2.53 5.43 9.10
N VAL A 63 3.05 4.67 8.14
CA VAL A 63 4.50 4.52 7.91
C VAL A 63 5.14 5.82 7.42
N SER A 64 4.45 6.60 6.59
CA SER A 64 4.90 7.91 6.10
C SER A 64 4.81 9.02 7.16
N GLY A 65 4.24 8.77 8.33
CA GLY A 65 4.13 9.73 9.44
C GLY A 65 3.03 10.78 9.28
N GLU A 66 2.19 10.70 8.24
CA GLU A 66 1.06 11.61 8.01
C GLU A 66 -0.16 11.28 8.88
N LEU A 67 -0.28 10.02 9.32
CA LEU A 67 -1.35 9.58 10.20
C LEU A 67 -0.88 9.61 11.65
N ILE A 68 -1.17 10.73 12.33
CA ILE A 68 -0.94 10.92 13.75
C ILE A 68 -2.06 10.22 14.52
N ASP A 69 -1.78 9.06 15.09
CA ASP A 69 -2.71 8.35 15.97
C ASP A 69 -2.88 9.14 17.28
N ARG A 70 -4.02 9.82 17.43
CA ARG A 70 -4.35 10.60 18.63
C ARG A 70 -4.41 9.74 19.91
N SER A 71 -4.61 8.44 19.78
CA SER A 71 -4.64 7.50 20.90
C SER A 71 -3.27 6.95 21.26
N ALA A 72 -2.25 7.16 20.41
CA ALA A 72 -0.91 6.69 20.69
C ALA A 72 -0.41 7.30 22.02
N PRO A 73 0.13 6.47 22.93
CA PRO A 73 0.57 6.93 24.25
C PRO A 73 1.65 8.02 24.16
N GLU A 74 2.38 8.09 23.05
CA GLU A 74 3.40 9.11 22.79
C GLU A 74 2.81 10.50 22.50
N LEU A 75 1.65 10.56 21.84
CA LEU A 75 0.98 11.82 21.50
C LEU A 75 0.15 12.37 22.66
N LYS A 76 -0.38 11.51 23.54
CA LYS A 76 -0.97 11.96 24.81
C LYS A 76 0.02 12.77 25.65
N LYS A 77 1.32 12.45 25.61
CA LYS A 77 2.35 13.23 26.31
C LYS A 77 2.58 14.61 25.69
N ILE A 78 2.52 14.71 24.36
CA ILE A 78 2.69 15.97 23.62
C ILE A 78 1.51 16.93 23.86
N PHE A 79 0.27 16.42 23.84
CA PHE A 79 -0.92 17.25 24.07
C PHE A 79 -1.23 17.56 25.54
N LYS A 80 -0.73 16.76 26.49
CA LYS A 80 -0.91 17.00 27.94
C LYS A 80 0.05 18.06 28.51
N GLY A 81 1.04 18.50 27.72
CA GLY A 81 1.95 19.60 28.07
C GLY A 81 1.48 20.99 27.61
N VAL A 82 0.33 21.07 26.93
CA VAL A 82 -0.30 22.33 26.53
C VAL A 82 -1.55 22.51 27.40
N SER A 83 -1.33 22.87 28.66
CA SER A 83 -2.37 23.38 29.56
C SER A 83 -1.79 24.49 30.42
#